data_AF-A0A9D6DH87-F1
#
_entry.id   AF-A0A9D6DH87-F1
#
_cell.length_a   1.000
_cell.length_b   1.000
_cell.length_c   1.000
_cell.angle_alpha   90.00
_cell.angle_beta   90.00
_cell.angle_gamma   90.00
#
_symmetry.space_group_name_H-M   'P 1'
#
loop_
_entity.id
_entity.type
_entity.pdbx_description
1 polymer ?
#
loop_
_entity_poly.entity_id
_entity_poly.type
_entity_poly.pdbx_seq_one_letter_code
_entity_poly.pdbx_strand_id
1 'polypeptide(L)'
;MKNLWEVFVMDMGELAEGKELELTIRTLNPGKQKYTYQRVKAEVSSQLDKFADALQVRLGRGQLSNRQFSIRVIETVQRMPERYR
;
A
#
# COMPACT_ATOMS: atom_id res chain seq x y z
N MET A 1 16.02 3.69 -5.27
CA MET A 1 14.84 4.34 -5.90
C MET A 1 13.69 4.25 -4.93
N LYS A 2 12.97 5.36 -4.70
CA LYS A 2 11.78 5.40 -3.83
C LYS A 2 10.60 4.81 -4.59
N ASN A 3 9.95 3.79 -4.04
CA ASN A 3 8.75 3.24 -4.67
C ASN A 3 7.55 4.12 -4.36
N LEU A 4 6.67 4.25 -5.35
CA LEU A 4 5.38 4.88 -5.21
C LEU A 4 4.30 3.81 -5.25
N TRP A 5 3.51 3.75 -4.18
CA TRP A 5 2.42 2.81 -4.00
C TRP A 5 1.09 3.54 -3.91
N GLU A 6 0.02 2.82 -4.20
CA GLU A 6 -1.35 3.30 -4.01
C GLU A 6 -2.21 2.23 -3.34
N VAL A 7 -3.04 2.66 -2.38
CA VAL A 7 -4.02 1.82 -1.69
C VAL A 7 -5.42 2.39 -1.86
N PHE A 8 -6.41 1.51 -1.87
CA PHE A 8 -7.82 1.86 -1.80
C PHE A 8 -8.38 1.50 -0.43
N VAL A 9 -8.97 2.46 0.25
CA VAL A 9 -9.61 2.28 1.56
C VAL A 9 -11.02 2.87 1.53
N MET A 10 -11.93 2.34 2.32
CA MET A 10 -13.25 2.92 2.50
C MET A 10 -13.21 4.07 3.50
N ASP A 11 -12.40 3.93 4.55
CA ASP A 11 -12.17 4.94 5.57
C ASP A 11 -10.68 5.11 5.90
N MET A 12 -10.28 6.31 6.34
CA MET A 12 -8.90 6.60 6.71
C MET A 12 -8.44 5.84 7.96
N GLY A 13 -9.36 5.41 8.83
CA GLY A 13 -9.09 4.60 10.01
C GLY A 13 -8.56 3.20 9.69
N GLU A 14 -8.69 2.73 8.45
CA GLU A 14 -8.07 1.47 8.00
C GLU A 14 -6.53 1.56 7.96
N LEU A 15 -5.98 2.77 7.85
CA LEU A 15 -4.54 3.04 7.84
C LEU A 15 -4.04 3.36 9.26
N ALA A 16 -4.30 2.46 10.20
CA ALA A 16 -3.88 2.62 11.59
C ALA A 16 -2.36 2.58 11.72
N GLU A 17 -1.76 3.72 12.06
CA GLU A 17 -0.31 3.85 12.21
C GLU A 17 0.23 3.01 13.38
N GLY A 18 1.49 2.58 13.26
CA GLY A 18 2.21 1.87 14.32
C GLY A 18 1.81 0.41 14.51
N LYS A 19 1.05 -0.18 13.58
CA LYS A 19 0.71 -1.60 13.54
C LYS A 19 1.01 -2.18 12.16
N GLU A 20 1.24 -3.49 12.13
CA GLU A 20 1.27 -4.24 10.88
C GLU A 20 -0.16 -4.36 10.32
N LEU A 21 -0.33 -3.97 9.07
CA LEU A 21 -1.59 -3.99 8.35
C LEU A 21 -1.47 -4.89 7.12
N GLU A 22 -2.46 -5.71 6.86
CA GLU A 22 -2.56 -6.42 5.58
C GLU A 22 -3.28 -5.53 4.56
N LEU A 23 -2.53 -4.99 3.59
CA LEU A 23 -3.03 -4.05 2.60
C LEU A 23 -2.97 -4.65 1.20
N THR A 24 -3.92 -4.25 0.35
CA THR A 24 -3.84 -4.49 -1.09
C THR A 24 -3.36 -3.21 -1.76
N ILE A 25 -2.10 -3.21 -2.20
CA ILE A 25 -1.46 -2.04 -2.81
C ILE A 25 -1.18 -2.30 -4.28
N ARG A 26 -1.06 -1.24 -5.08
CA ARG A 26 -0.54 -1.32 -6.44
C ARG A 26 0.64 -0.39 -6.64
N THR A 27 1.58 -0.78 -7.50
CA THR A 27 2.71 0.08 -7.82
C THR A 27 2.29 1.17 -8.81
N LEU A 28 2.74 2.41 -8.55
CA LEU A 28 2.64 3.54 -9.46
C LEU A 28 3.98 3.82 -10.17
N ASN A 29 5.02 3.05 -9.85
CA ASN A 29 6.32 3.16 -10.51
C ASN A 29 6.13 2.97 -12.02
N PRO A 30 6.84 3.75 -12.86
CA PRO A 30 6.79 3.58 -14.30
C PRO A 30 7.32 2.20 -14.69
N GLY A 31 6.71 1.57 -15.70
CA GLY A 31 7.12 0.27 -16.22
C GLY A 31 5.93 -0.66 -16.49
N LYS A 32 6.25 -1.90 -16.90
CA LYS A 32 5.24 -2.92 -17.27
C LYS A 32 4.31 -3.31 -16.13
N GLN A 33 4.77 -3.17 -14.88
CA GLN A 33 4.01 -3.55 -13.69
C GLN A 33 3.18 -2.41 -13.10
N LYS A 34 3.14 -1.22 -13.74
CA LYS A 34 2.35 -0.10 -13.25
C LYS A 34 0.88 -0.52 -13.12
N TYR A 35 0.28 -0.24 -11.97
CA TYR A 35 -1.06 -0.63 -11.56
C TYR A 35 -1.27 -2.12 -11.28
N THR A 36 -0.21 -2.94 -11.24
CA THR A 36 -0.31 -4.32 -10.75
C THR A 36 -0.54 -4.31 -9.24
N TYR A 37 -1.56 -5.04 -8.81
CA TYR A 37 -1.90 -5.21 -7.40
C TYR A 37 -1.09 -6.34 -6.77
N GLN A 38 -0.73 -6.13 -5.51
CA GLN A 38 -0.18 -7.15 -4.64
C GLN A 38 -0.74 -6.96 -3.24
N ARG A 39 -0.87 -8.06 -2.52
CA ARG A 39 -1.27 -8.05 -1.12
C ARG A 39 -0.04 -8.15 -0.27
N VAL A 40 0.08 -7.30 0.74
CA VAL A 40 1.28 -7.17 1.55
C VAL A 40 0.91 -7.03 3.01
N LYS A 41 1.78 -7.49 3.91
CA LYS A 41 1.82 -6.93 5.25
C LYS A 41 2.74 -5.72 5.21
N ALA A 42 2.26 -4.60 5.72
CA ALA A 42 2.99 -3.35 5.70
C ALA A 42 2.68 -2.52 6.93
N GLU A 43 3.61 -1.63 7.26
CA GLU A 43 3.37 -0.54 8.20
C GLU A 43 3.24 0.77 7.45
N VAL A 44 2.38 1.65 7.96
CA VAL A 44 2.14 2.99 7.41
C VAL A 44 2.39 4.06 8.47
N SER A 45 2.75 5.25 8.01
CA SER A 45 3.01 6.40 8.87
C SER A 45 2.66 7.69 8.15
N SER A 46 2.00 8.62 8.85
CA SER A 46 1.69 9.96 8.33
C SER A 46 2.96 10.82 8.18
N GLN A 47 4.02 10.49 8.91
CA GLN A 47 5.34 11.08 8.73
C GLN A 47 5.98 10.55 7.44
N LEU A 48 6.10 11.41 6.42
CA LEU A 48 6.54 11.03 5.07
C LEU A 48 8.01 10.59 4.97
N ASP A 49 8.83 10.97 5.95
CA ASP A 49 10.26 10.65 6.00
C ASP A 49 10.58 9.42 6.85
N LYS A 50 9.57 8.83 7.53
CA LYS A 50 9.77 7.67 8.41
C LYS A 50 10.15 6.41 7.64
N PHE A 51 9.57 6.22 6.45
CA PHE A 51 9.88 5.10 5.57
C PHE A 51 10.31 5.59 4.19
N ALA A 52 11.14 4.80 3.51
CA ALA A 52 11.71 5.16 2.23
C ALA A 52 10.65 5.31 1.13
N ASP A 53 9.61 4.47 1.14
CA ASP A 53 8.57 4.40 0.11
C ASP A 53 7.37 5.29 0.44
N ALA A 54 6.67 5.76 -0.60
CA ALA A 54 5.47 6.59 -0.47
C ALA A 54 4.20 5.81 -0.79
N LEU A 55 3.11 6.16 -0.09
CA LEU A 55 1.79 5.61 -0.25
C LEU A 55 0.77 6.71 -0.49
N GLN A 56 0.12 6.64 -1.65
CA GLN A 56 -1.07 7.43 -1.97
C GLN A 56 -2.33 6.68 -1.57
N VAL A 57 -3.35 7.43 -1.16
CA VAL A 57 -4.60 6.85 -0.70
C VAL A 57 -5.73 7.28 -1.62
N ARG A 58 -6.48 6.31 -2.14
CA ARG A 58 -7.77 6.55 -2.76
C ARG A 58 -8.88 6.06 -1.87
N LEU A 59 -9.92 6.88 -1.74
CA LEU A 59 -11.13 6.50 -1.03
C LEU A 59 -12.00 5.58 -1.91
N GLY A 60 -12.98 4.88 -1.33
CA GLY A 60 -13.81 3.89 -2.01
C GLY A 60 -14.51 4.34 -3.30
N ARG A 61 -14.66 5.65 -3.53
CA ARG A 61 -15.17 6.23 -4.79
C ARG A 61 -14.08 6.59 -5.82
N GLY A 62 -12.84 6.15 -5.60
CA GLY A 62 -11.69 6.46 -6.45
C GLY A 62 -11.11 7.87 -6.27
N GLN A 63 -11.68 8.69 -5.37
CA GLN A 63 -11.17 10.03 -5.07
C GLN A 63 -9.78 9.94 -4.44
N LEU A 64 -8.81 10.67 -4.99
CA LEU A 64 -7.48 10.80 -4.41
C LEU A 64 -7.57 11.63 -3.13
N SER A 65 -7.05 11.10 -2.03
CA SER A 65 -6.94 11.81 -0.76
C SER A 65 -5.77 12.78 -0.79
N ASN A 66 -5.92 13.92 -0.12
CA ASN A 66 -4.80 14.85 0.12
C ASN A 66 -3.80 14.30 1.15
N ARG A 67 -4.19 13.28 1.92
CA ARG A 67 -3.31 12.63 2.89
C ARG A 67 -2.42 11.61 2.18
N GLN A 68 -1.12 11.73 2.42
CA GLN A 68 -0.10 10.79 1.99
C GLN A 68 0.51 10.13 3.21
N PHE A 69 1.03 8.93 3.02
CA PHE A 69 1.74 8.19 4.04
C PHE A 69 3.10 7.75 3.50
N SER A 70 4.06 7.54 4.39
CA SER A 70 5.16 6.65 4.09
C SER A 70 4.74 5.22 4.39
N ILE A 71 5.29 4.25 3.67
CA ILE A 71 4.98 2.83 3.82
C ILE A 71 6.26 2.01 3.89
N ARG A 72 6.23 0.97 4.72
CA ARG A 72 7.22 -0.09 4.74
C ARG A 72 6.54 -1.42 4.46
N VAL A 73 6.82 -2.01 3.31
CA VAL A 73 6.38 -3.37 2.98
C VAL A 73 7.24 -4.36 3.75
N ILE A 74 6.62 -5.21 4.56
CA ILE A 74 7.29 -6.23 5.39
C ILE A 74 7.35 -7.55 4.64
N GLU A 75 6.20 -8.02 4.13
CA GLU A 75 6.13 -9.24 3.32
C GLU A 75 5.00 -9.18 2.30
N THR A 76 5.11 -9.97 1.22
CA THR A 76 4.02 -10.15 0.25
C THR A 76 3.19 -11.36 0.65
N VAL A 77 1.88 -11.15 0.84
CA VAL A 77 0.94 -12.20 1.23
C VAL A 77 0.47 -12.93 -0.02
N GLN A 78 0.95 -14.17 -0.19
CA GLN A 78 0.54 -15.03 -1.29
C GLN A 78 -0.68 -15.86 -0.85
N ARG A 79 -1.84 -15.58 -1.45
CA ARG A 79 -3.11 -16.21 -1.04
C ARG A 79 -3.46 -17.49 -1.80
N MET A 80 -2.65 -17.87 -2.80
CA MET A 80 -2.89 -19.14 -3.51
C MET A 80 -2.62 -20.30 -2.55
N PRO A 81 -3.62 -21.18 -2.30
CA PRO A 81 -3.38 -22.39 -1.54
C PRO A 81 -2.29 -23.21 -2.24
N GLU A 82 -1.42 -23.89 -1.49
CA GLU A 82 -0.31 -24.68 -2.06
C GLU A 82 -0.78 -25.67 -3.14
N ARG A 83 -2.03 -26.15 -3.03
CA ARG A 83 -2.67 -27.06 -3.99
C ARG A 83 -2.86 -26.48 -5.41
N TYR A 84 -2.81 -25.16 -5.58
CA TYR A 84 -3.04 -24.46 -6.85
C TYR A 84 -1.84 -23.61 -7.28
N ARG A 85 -0.66 -23.84 -6.69
CA ARG A 85 0.61 -23.27 -7.17
C ARG A 85 1.08 -24.06 -8.40
#